data_AF-A0AAW9IXM4-F1
#
_entry.id   AF-A0AAW9IXM4-F1
#
_cell.length_a   1.000
_cell.length_b   1.000
_cell.length_c   1.000
_cell.angle_alpha   90.00
_cell.angle_beta   90.00
_cell.angle_gamma   90.00
#
_symmetry.space_group_name_H-M   'P 1'
#
loop_
_entity.id
_entity.type
_entity.pdbx_description
1 polymer ?
#
loop_
_entity_poly.entity_id
_entity_poly.type
_entity_poly.pdbx_seq_one_letter_code
_entity_poly.pdbx_strand_id
1 'polypeptide(L)' 'IKIVSSDKGMLKGTVKSIIFKGVHYEIEVEEGNNKWIIHNTKFAEVNSVIGLDIYPEDIHIMRKVSNNE' A
#
# COMPACT_ATOMS: atom_id res chain seq x y z
N ILE A 1 1.47 -9.06 1.71
CA ILE A 1 0.46 -7.97 1.90
C ILE A 1 -0.74 -8.23 1.00
N LYS A 2 -1.96 -8.11 1.54
CA LYS A 2 -3.21 -8.35 0.81
C LYS A 2 -4.14 -7.14 0.85
N ILE A 3 -4.69 -6.78 -0.30
CA ILE A 3 -5.78 -5.80 -0.38
C ILE A 3 -7.08 -6.49 0.00
N VAL A 4 -7.79 -5.92 0.98
CA VAL A 4 -9.07 -6.41 1.50
C VAL A 4 -10.09 -5.26 1.55
N SER A 5 -11.34 -5.57 1.89
CA SER A 5 -12.33 -4.53 2.17
C SER A 5 -11.86 -3.64 3.33
N SER A 6 -12.22 -2.36 3.28
CA SER A 6 -11.85 -1.36 4.31
C SER A 6 -12.15 -1.81 5.74
N ASP A 7 -13.18 -2.64 5.97
CA ASP A 7 -13.55 -3.12 7.31
C ASP A 7 -12.74 -4.31 7.83
N LYS A 8 -11.95 -4.96 6.96
CA LYS A 8 -11.19 -6.16 7.29
C LYS A 8 -9.67 -5.93 7.31
N GLY A 9 -9.22 -4.76 6.87
CA GLY A 9 -7.80 -4.40 6.86
C GLY A 9 -7.34 -3.88 8.22
N MET A 10 -6.05 -4.10 8.51
CA MET A 10 -5.39 -3.48 9.67
C MET A 10 -5.22 -1.97 9.46
N LEU A 11 -4.97 -1.57 8.21
CA LEU A 11 -4.83 -0.17 7.79
C LEU A 11 -5.95 0.16 6.80
N LYS A 12 -6.42 1.41 6.81
CA LYS A 12 -7.44 1.90 5.86
C LYS A 12 -6.87 3.09 5.10
N GLY A 13 -6.74 2.94 3.78
CA GLY A 13 -6.14 3.98 2.94
C GLY A 13 -7.01 4.31 1.74
N THR A 14 -6.87 5.53 1.24
CA THR A 14 -7.56 6.00 0.02
C THR A 14 -6.64 5.84 -1.18
N VAL A 15 -7.12 5.20 -2.23
CA VAL A 15 -6.37 5.06 -3.49
C VAL A 15 -6.26 6.43 -4.16
N LYS A 16 -5.03 6.89 -4.44
CA LYS A 16 -4.77 8.18 -5.11
C LYS A 16 -4.46 8.02 -6.58
N SER A 17 -3.74 6.97 -6.94
CA SER A 17 -3.39 6.71 -8.33
C SER A 17 -3.22 5.22 -8.56
N ILE A 18 -3.39 4.82 -9.82
CA ILE A 18 -3.17 3.46 -10.28
C ILE A 18 -2.48 3.50 -11.64
N ILE A 19 -1.38 2.77 -11.77
CA ILE A 19 -0.58 2.70 -12.99
C ILE A 19 -0.36 1.24 -13.35
N PHE A 20 -0.74 0.83 -14.56
CA PHE A 20 -0.45 -0.50 -15.06
C PHE A 20 0.99 -0.58 -15.58
N LYS A 21 1.80 -1.49 -15.03
CA LYS A 21 3.21 -1.72 -15.40
C LYS A 21 3.39 -2.90 -16.37
N GLY A 22 2.32 -3.33 -17.04
CA GLY A 22 2.34 -4.42 -18.01
C GLY A 22 1.95 -5.80 -17.44
N VAL A 23 2.40 -6.13 -16.22
CA VAL A 23 2.05 -7.42 -15.57
C VAL A 23 1.31 -7.25 -14.24
N HIS A 24 1.42 -6.07 -13.63
CA HIS A 24 0.74 -5.71 -12.38
C HIS A 24 0.45 -4.21 -12.36
N TYR A 25 -0.36 -3.79 -11.42
CA TYR A 25 -0.64 -2.41 -11.08
C TYR A 25 0.28 -1.95 -9.95
N GLU A 26 0.81 -0.75 -10.11
CA GLU A 26 1.35 0.05 -9.01
C GLU A 26 0.23 0.97 -8.52
N ILE A 27 -0.19 0.75 -7.28
CA ILE A 27 -1.31 1.44 -6.65
C ILE A 27 -0.75 2.30 -5.53
N GLU A 28 -1.01 3.60 -5.62
CA GLU A 28 -0.64 4.55 -4.59
C GLU A 28 -1.80 4.75 -3.62
N VAL A 29 -1.53 4.57 -2.34
CA VAL A 29 -2.53 4.66 -1.27
C VAL A 29 -2.05 5.62 -0.21
N GLU A 30 -2.92 6.56 0.17
CA GLU A 30 -2.67 7.50 1.25
C GLU A 30 -3.42 7.05 2.52
N GLU A 31 -2.68 6.93 3.61
CA GLU A 31 -3.20 6.64 4.95
C GLU A 31 -2.67 7.71 5.92
N GLY A 32 -3.51 8.68 6.27
CA GLY A 32 -3.09 9.81 7.11
C GLY A 32 -1.94 10.57 6.46
N ASN A 33 -0.78 10.59 7.12
CA ASN A 33 0.44 11.24 6.60
C ASN A 33 1.39 10.27 5.88
N ASN A 34 1.04 8.99 5.78
CA ASN A 34 1.85 7.96 5.16
C ASN A 34 1.37 7.69 3.74
N LYS A 35 2.34 7.52 2.82
CA LYS A 35 2.10 7.10 1.45
C LYS A 35 2.61 5.68 1.27
N TRP A 36 1.71 4.82 0.81
CA TRP A 36 1.97 3.41 0.54
C TRP A 36 1.99 3.18 -0.96
N ILE A 37 2.96 2.40 -1.42
CA ILE A 37 3.03 1.92 -2.80
C ILE A 37 2.79 0.42 -2.76
N ILE A 38 1.78 -0.04 -3.49
CA ILE A 38 1.36 -1.44 -3.50
C ILE A 38 1.48 -1.97 -4.92
N HIS A 39 2.21 -3.06 -5.09
CA HIS A 39 2.23 -3.81 -6.34
C HIS A 39 1.21 -4.95 -6.27
N ASN A 40 0.20 -4.91 -7.14
CA ASN A 40 -0.86 -5.91 -7.15
C ASN A 40 -1.32 -6.23 -8.58
N THR A 41 -1.71 -7.47 -8.87
CA THR A 41 -2.28 -7.82 -10.18
C THR A 41 -3.75 -7.44 -10.30
N LYS A 42 -4.42 -7.14 -9.18
CA LYS A 42 -5.82 -6.70 -9.14
C LYS A 42 -5.93 -5.19 -9.23
N PHE A 43 -6.92 -4.76 -9.99
CA PHE A 43 -7.31 -3.35 -10.10
C PHE A 43 -7.94 -2.85 -8.79
N ALA A 44 -7.70 -1.58 -8.46
CA ALA A 44 -8.39 -0.83 -7.41
C ALA A 44 -8.81 0.53 -7.98
N GLU A 45 -10.01 0.99 -7.61
CA GLU A 45 -10.57 2.23 -8.12
C GLU A 45 -9.95 3.45 -7.43
N VAL A 46 -9.62 4.49 -8.21
CA VAL A 46 -9.13 5.76 -7.65
C VAL A 46 -10.21 6.41 -6.79
N ASN A 47 -9.81 6.98 -5.65
CA ASN A 47 -10.67 7.49 -4.58
C ASN A 47 -11.44 6.43 -3.78
N SER A 48 -11.32 5.14 -4.09
CA SER A 48 -11.88 4.11 -3.23
C SER A 48 -11.06 3.94 -1.95
N VAL A 49 -11.73 3.55 -0.87
CA VAL A 49 -11.10 3.21 0.40
C VAL A 49 -10.87 1.71 0.44
N ILE A 50 -9.62 1.31 0.61
CA ILE A 50 -9.23 -0.09 0.70
C ILE A 50 -8.65 -0.40 2.07
N GLY A 51 -8.78 -1.66 2.49
CA GLY A 51 -8.09 -2.18 3.66
C GLY A 51 -6.78 -2.87 3.26
N LEU A 52 -5.73 -2.67 4.05
CA LEU A 52 -4.46 -3.40 3.90
C LEU A 52 -4.31 -4.40 5.06
N ASP A 53 -4.12 -5.66 4.69
CA ASP A 53 -3.79 -6.75 5.62
C ASP A 53 -2.31 -7.10 5.45
N ILE A 54 -1.53 -6.86 6.50
CA ILE A 54 -0.07 -7.00 6.52
C ILE A 54 0.27 -8.13 7.49
N TYR A 55 0.84 -9.22 6.96
CA TYR A 55 1.24 -10.34 7.81
C TYR A 55 2.61 -10.05 8.43
N PRO A 56 2.90 -10.55 9.64
CA PRO A 56 4.19 -10.33 10.31
C PRO A 56 5.40 -10.71 9.44
N GLU A 57 5.30 -11.76 8.63
CA GLU A 57 6.33 -12.21 7.70
C GLU A 57 6.60 -11.26 6.52
N ASP A 58 5.67 -10.35 6.21
CA ASP A 58 5.84 -9.34 5.15
C ASP A 58 6.63 -8.11 5.62
N ILE A 59 6.94 -8.00 6.93
CA ILE A 59 7.53 -6.80 7.52
C ILE A 59 9.06 -6.95 7.57
N HIS A 60 9.74 -6.07 6.82
CA HIS A 60 11.18 -5.89 6.94
C HIS A 60 11.48 -4.55 7.62
N ILE A 61 12.07 -4.59 8.81
CA ILE A 61 12.49 -3.37 9.53
C ILE A 61 13.93 -3.02 9.11
N MET A 62 14.09 -1.91 8.40
CA MET A 62 15.40 -1.38 8.03
C MET A 62 15.86 -0.32 9.03
N ARG A 63 17.18 -0.25 9.28
CA ARG A 63 17.76 0.84 10.08
C ARG A 63 17.62 2.15 9.31
N LYS A 64 17.21 3.22 10.01
CA LYS A 64 17.24 4.57 9.43
C LYS A 64 18.68 4.93 9.06
N VAL A 65 18.89 5.31 7.81
CA VAL A 65 20.17 5.90 7.39
C VAL A 65 20.22 7.31 8.00
N SER A 66 21.00 7.46 9.06
CA SER A 66 21.43 8.76 9.54
C SER A 66 22.58 9.20 8.63
N ASN A 67 22.41 10.29 7.88
CA ASN A 67 23.54 10.98 7.27
C ASN A 67 24.40 11.54 8.40
N ASN A 68 25.36 10.74 8.88
CA ASN A 68 26.55 11.29 9.53
C ASN A 68 27.58 11.51 8.42
N GLU A 69 27.43 12.63 7.74
CA GLU A 69 28.57 13.45 7.31
C GLU A 69 28.51 14.75 8.11
#